data_AF-B3NV50-F1
#
_entry.id   AF-B3NV50-F1
#
_cell.length_a   1.000
_cell.length_b   1.000
_cell.length_c   1.000
_cell.angle_alpha   90.00
_cell.angle_beta   90.00
_cell.angle_gamma   90.00
#
_symmetry.space_group_name_H-M   'P 1'
#
loop_
_entity.id
_entity.type
_entity.pdbx_description
1 polymer ?
#
loop_
_entity_poly.entity_id
_entity_poly.type
_entity_poly.pdbx_seq_one_letter_code
_entity_poly.pdbx_strand_id
1 'polypeptide(L)'
;MALLWTLASGTTQPPSSSRPPVTTVRSTPRNCPLFPPVCSKSSPRVCGRTPRGECQRFENICHLLLANGQRQPEGVRHTRDIDCRNVKGTGAANRRPCYNPCPARPVVCQRSPPSQHICVRSRNSRQCKVLANSCQLRNQNCHSQPRNNWLRTDRRRCGRLQLGDKPQGCLRVQVRPTRRTTTRRSTTGRTTTRSA
;
A
#
# COMPACT_ATOMS: atom_id res chain seq x y z
N MET A 1 6.15 41.41 -76.82
CA MET A 1 6.78 41.15 -75.51
C MET A 1 6.83 39.65 -75.29
N ALA A 2 7.95 39.04 -75.69
CA ALA A 2 8.20 37.61 -75.59
C ALA A 2 8.92 37.31 -74.28
N LEU A 3 8.44 36.33 -73.51
CA LEU A 3 9.23 35.63 -72.50
C LEU A 3 8.83 34.16 -72.53
N LEU A 4 9.64 33.39 -73.26
CA LEU A 4 9.66 31.92 -73.27
C LEU A 4 10.23 31.43 -71.94
N TRP A 5 9.53 30.50 -71.29
CA TRP A 5 10.09 29.73 -70.18
C TRP A 5 10.38 28.31 -70.68
N THR A 6 11.66 28.01 -70.83
CA THR A 6 12.22 26.67 -70.93
C THR A 6 12.51 26.18 -69.52
N LEU A 7 11.98 25.01 -69.13
CA LEU A 7 12.48 24.27 -67.97
C LEU A 7 12.86 22.87 -68.41
N ALA A 8 14.17 22.65 -68.36
CA ALA A 8 14.86 21.43 -68.70
C ALA A 8 14.60 20.34 -67.65
N SER A 9 14.43 19.11 -68.14
CA SER A 9 14.50 17.88 -67.35
C SER A 9 15.88 17.76 -66.69
N GLY A 10 15.90 17.77 -65.35
CA GLY A 10 17.08 17.47 -64.54
C GLY A 10 16.81 16.27 -63.66
N THR A 11 17.31 15.11 -64.07
CA THR A 11 17.46 13.92 -63.23
C THR A 11 18.59 14.18 -62.23
N THR A 12 18.33 14.06 -60.93
CA THR A 12 19.42 13.94 -59.94
C THR A 12 18.93 13.21 -58.70
N GLN A 13 19.23 11.91 -58.64
CA GLN A 13 19.27 11.18 -57.37
C GLN A 13 20.59 11.53 -56.66
N PRO A 14 20.56 11.87 -55.35
CA PRO A 14 21.74 11.80 -54.51
C PRO A 14 21.80 10.45 -53.74
N PRO A 15 23.00 10.07 -53.28
CA PRO A 15 23.44 8.70 -53.15
C PRO A 15 23.04 8.00 -51.85
N SER A 16 22.92 6.68 -51.97
CA SER A 16 22.99 5.62 -50.96
C SER A 16 23.55 6.03 -49.59
N SER A 17 22.68 6.07 -48.59
CA SER A 17 23.06 6.10 -47.17
C SER A 17 23.60 4.73 -46.76
N SER A 18 24.92 4.62 -46.67
CA SER A 18 25.62 3.49 -46.06
C SER A 18 25.29 3.47 -44.55
N ARG A 19 24.52 2.46 -44.15
CA ARG A 19 24.23 2.15 -42.74
C ARG A 19 25.54 1.77 -42.04
N PRO A 20 25.92 2.40 -40.91
CA PRO A 20 27.08 1.95 -40.16
C PRO A 20 26.84 0.53 -39.64
N PRO A 21 27.87 -0.34 -39.62
CA PRO A 21 27.72 -1.69 -39.11
C PRO A 21 27.37 -1.63 -37.63
N VAL A 22 26.25 -2.27 -37.28
CA VAL A 22 25.82 -2.49 -35.90
C VAL A 22 26.90 -3.31 -35.21
N THR A 23 27.74 -2.65 -34.43
CA THR A 23 28.65 -3.32 -33.51
C THR A 23 27.78 -3.95 -32.44
N THR A 24 27.58 -5.26 -32.56
CA THR A 24 27.00 -6.10 -31.53
C THR A 24 27.93 -6.09 -30.32
N VAL A 25 27.69 -5.14 -29.42
CA VAL A 25 28.26 -5.18 -28.08
C VAL A 25 27.70 -6.43 -27.41
N ARG A 26 28.53 -7.47 -27.37
CA ARG A 26 28.27 -8.72 -26.67
C ARG A 26 28.01 -8.38 -25.20
N SER A 27 26.76 -8.38 -24.80
CA SER A 27 26.36 -8.22 -23.40
C SER A 27 26.87 -9.44 -22.65
N THR A 28 27.96 -9.26 -21.91
CA THR A 28 28.36 -10.23 -20.90
C THR A 28 27.18 -10.39 -19.93
N PRO A 29 26.71 -11.62 -19.65
CA PRO A 29 25.70 -11.82 -18.63
C PRO A 29 26.35 -11.45 -17.31
N ARG A 30 26.07 -10.24 -16.81
CA ARG A 30 26.39 -9.90 -15.43
C ARG A 30 25.63 -10.89 -14.58
N ASN A 31 26.36 -11.87 -14.04
CA ASN A 31 25.90 -12.71 -12.95
C ASN A 31 25.80 -11.82 -11.70
N CYS A 32 24.92 -10.82 -11.74
CA CYS A 32 24.55 -10.04 -10.59
C CYS A 32 23.67 -10.97 -9.74
N PRO A 33 24.13 -11.41 -8.56
CA PRO A 33 23.24 -12.10 -7.66
C PRO A 33 22.04 -11.19 -7.42
N LEU A 34 20.84 -11.68 -7.73
CA LEU A 34 19.57 -10.95 -7.57
C LEU A 34 19.35 -10.48 -6.12
N PHE A 35 20.14 -10.99 -5.17
CA PHE A 35 20.06 -10.67 -3.75
C PHE A 35 21.47 -10.58 -3.15
N PRO A 36 21.81 -9.50 -2.41
CA PRO A 36 23.02 -9.50 -1.63
C PRO A 36 22.94 -10.59 -0.53
N PRO A 37 24.01 -11.36 -0.28
CA PRO A 37 24.01 -12.44 0.71
C PRO A 37 23.88 -11.92 2.14
N VAL A 38 24.24 -10.66 2.39
CA VAL A 38 24.16 -10.01 3.69
C VAL A 38 23.45 -8.67 3.55
N CYS A 39 22.42 -8.46 4.36
CA CYS A 39 21.72 -7.18 4.45
C CYS A 39 22.54 -6.23 5.33
N SER A 40 22.99 -5.09 4.81
CA SER A 40 23.64 -4.07 5.64
C SER A 40 22.66 -3.45 6.62
N LYS A 41 23.04 -3.40 7.91
CA LYS A 41 22.24 -2.73 8.95
C LYS A 41 22.21 -1.21 8.82
N SER A 42 23.15 -0.60 8.08
CA SER A 42 23.22 0.85 7.89
C SER A 42 22.29 1.39 6.81
N SER A 43 21.71 0.51 5.99
CA SER A 43 20.78 0.92 4.94
C SER A 43 19.48 1.49 5.52
N PRO A 44 18.88 2.52 4.89
CA PRO A 44 17.65 3.09 5.38
C PRO A 44 16.49 2.10 5.29
N ARG A 45 15.53 2.28 6.20
CA ARG A 45 14.26 1.55 6.16
C ARG A 45 13.50 1.88 4.88
N VAL A 46 12.79 0.89 4.35
CA VAL A 46 11.99 1.06 3.13
C VAL A 46 10.53 0.68 3.36
N CYS A 47 9.64 1.25 2.54
CA CYS A 47 8.23 0.92 2.56
C CYS A 47 7.92 -0.15 1.50
N GLY A 48 7.20 -1.19 1.89
CA GLY A 48 6.65 -2.19 0.98
C GLY A 48 5.13 -2.22 1.04
N ARG A 49 4.49 -2.37 -0.11
CA ARG A 49 3.04 -2.52 -0.27
C ARG A 49 2.70 -3.96 -0.63
N THR A 50 1.81 -4.57 0.14
CA THR A 50 1.29 -5.91 -0.12
C THR A 50 0.24 -5.89 -1.25
N PRO A 51 -0.04 -7.02 -1.90
CA PRO A 51 -1.14 -7.14 -2.86
C PRO A 51 -2.52 -6.80 -2.26
N ARG A 52 -2.68 -6.95 -0.94
CA ARG A 52 -3.89 -6.59 -0.19
C ARG A 52 -4.06 -5.09 0.03
N GLY A 53 -3.13 -4.25 -0.45
CA GLY A 53 -3.18 -2.79 -0.29
C GLY A 53 -2.71 -2.29 1.08
N GLU A 54 -2.00 -3.13 1.83
CA GLU A 54 -1.43 -2.78 3.12
C GLU A 54 0.04 -2.39 2.98
N CYS A 55 0.52 -1.48 3.82
CA CYS A 55 1.90 -1.03 3.86
C CYS A 55 2.62 -1.58 5.10
N GLN A 56 3.87 -1.97 4.91
CA GLN A 56 4.77 -2.53 5.91
C GLN A 56 6.16 -1.91 5.75
N ARG A 57 6.81 -1.53 6.85
CA ARG A 57 8.21 -1.10 6.83
C ARG A 57 9.12 -2.32 6.92
N PHE A 58 10.17 -2.32 6.13
CA PHE A 58 11.27 -3.28 6.19
C PHE A 58 12.49 -2.57 6.76
N GLU A 59 13.38 -3.33 7.42
CA GLU A 59 14.59 -2.78 8.01
C GLU A 59 15.48 -2.10 6.96
N ASN A 60 15.54 -2.69 5.77
CA ASN A 60 16.19 -2.13 4.59
C ASN A 60 15.65 -2.80 3.30
N ILE A 61 16.15 -2.35 2.15
CA ILE A 61 15.78 -2.89 0.83
C ILE A 61 16.10 -4.38 0.71
N CYS A 62 17.20 -4.85 1.30
CA CYS A 62 17.60 -6.25 1.22
C CYS A 62 16.59 -7.16 1.94
N HIS A 63 16.08 -6.76 3.11
CA HIS A 63 15.01 -7.49 3.80
C HIS A 63 13.70 -7.53 3.02
N LEU A 64 13.38 -6.48 2.24
CA LEU A 64 12.23 -6.50 1.33
C LEU A 64 12.45 -7.51 0.20
N LEU A 65 13.63 -7.49 -0.41
CA LEU A 65 13.99 -8.41 -1.49
C LEU A 65 13.98 -9.88 -1.01
N LEU A 66 14.55 -10.16 0.17
CA LEU A 66 14.49 -11.48 0.80
C LEU A 66 13.05 -11.93 1.06
N ALA A 67 12.20 -11.04 1.60
CA ALA A 67 10.78 -11.32 1.82
C ALA A 67 10.05 -11.70 0.52
N ASN A 68 10.40 -11.06 -0.60
CA ASN A 68 9.88 -11.42 -1.91
C ASN A 68 10.38 -12.79 -2.39
N GLY A 69 11.67 -13.07 -2.24
CA GLY A 69 12.24 -14.38 -2.57
C GLY A 69 11.58 -15.51 -1.76
N GLN A 70 11.29 -15.26 -0.48
CA GLN A 70 10.61 -16.21 0.41
C GLN A 70 9.08 -16.22 0.26
N ARG A 71 8.50 -15.34 -0.57
CA ARG A 71 7.05 -15.12 -0.69
C ARG A 71 6.36 -14.84 0.65
N GLN A 72 7.05 -14.16 1.56
CA GLN A 72 6.58 -13.85 2.92
C GLN A 72 6.86 -12.38 3.27
N PRO A 73 5.93 -11.45 2.99
CA PRO A 73 4.60 -11.64 2.40
C PRO A 73 4.68 -11.80 0.88
N GLU A 74 3.78 -12.58 0.30
CA GLU A 74 3.75 -12.77 -1.16
C GLU A 74 3.52 -11.44 -1.90
N GLY A 75 4.34 -11.19 -2.93
CA GLY A 75 4.14 -10.09 -3.87
C GLY A 75 4.30 -8.68 -3.29
N VAL A 76 5.14 -8.49 -2.26
CA VAL A 76 5.38 -7.15 -1.72
C VAL A 76 6.18 -6.30 -2.70
N ARG A 77 5.64 -5.14 -3.07
CA ARG A 77 6.34 -4.20 -3.95
C ARG A 77 6.92 -3.06 -3.14
N HIS A 78 8.17 -2.69 -3.43
CA HIS A 78 8.72 -1.45 -2.89
C HIS A 78 7.86 -0.26 -3.33
N THR A 79 7.58 0.66 -2.41
CA THR A 79 6.75 1.85 -2.63
C THR A 79 7.36 3.07 -1.94
N ARG A 80 6.75 4.25 -2.12
CA ARG A 80 7.26 5.50 -1.53
C ARG A 80 7.18 5.46 0.00
N ASP A 81 8.14 6.08 0.68
CA ASP A 81 8.17 6.10 2.15
C ASP A 81 6.90 6.73 2.76
N ILE A 82 6.34 7.75 2.10
CA ILE A 82 5.10 8.43 2.52
C ILE A 82 3.90 7.48 2.65
N ASP A 83 3.87 6.38 1.89
CA ASP A 83 2.79 5.40 1.98
C ASP A 83 2.82 4.65 3.32
N CYS A 84 3.99 4.57 3.96
CA CYS A 84 4.21 4.02 5.29
C CYS A 84 4.14 5.07 6.41
N ARG A 85 3.61 6.28 6.18
CA ARG A 85 3.52 7.35 7.20
C ARG A 85 2.87 6.91 8.52
N ASN A 86 1.88 6.02 8.45
CA ASN A 86 1.16 5.51 9.62
C ASN A 86 1.72 4.19 10.20
N VAL A 87 2.79 3.65 9.60
CA VAL A 87 3.43 2.40 10.01
C VAL A 87 4.56 2.73 10.98
N LYS A 88 4.35 2.43 12.27
CA LYS A 88 5.25 2.83 13.37
C LYS A 88 6.46 1.92 13.60
N GLY A 89 6.52 0.75 12.96
CA GLY A 89 7.59 -0.23 13.16
C GLY A 89 7.78 -1.13 11.95
N THR A 90 8.79 -1.98 12.01
CA THR A 90 9.09 -2.95 10.95
C THR A 90 8.29 -4.24 11.10
N GLY A 91 8.16 -5.00 10.01
CA GLY A 91 7.56 -6.34 10.04
C GLY A 91 6.02 -6.37 10.01
N ALA A 92 5.47 -7.59 9.90
CA ALA A 92 4.06 -7.82 9.64
C ALA A 92 3.13 -7.35 10.77
N ALA A 93 3.58 -7.38 12.03
CA ALA A 93 2.78 -6.92 13.17
C ALA A 93 2.44 -5.41 13.11
N ASN A 94 3.30 -4.64 12.46
CA ASN A 94 3.15 -3.19 12.30
C ASN A 94 2.46 -2.79 11.00
N ARG A 95 2.06 -3.77 10.18
CA ARG A 95 1.39 -3.53 8.90
C ARG A 95 0.09 -2.75 9.11
N ARG A 96 -0.14 -1.75 8.28
CA ARG A 96 -1.36 -0.92 8.30
C ARG A 96 -1.85 -0.70 6.88
N PRO A 97 -3.12 -0.30 6.65
CA PRO A 97 -3.53 0.24 5.37
C PRO A 97 -2.57 1.35 4.91
N CYS A 98 -2.14 1.32 3.65
CA CYS A 98 -1.25 2.34 3.11
C CYS A 98 -1.85 3.74 3.29
N TYR A 99 -1.01 4.71 3.59
CA TYR A 99 -1.41 6.11 3.62
C TYR A 99 -1.89 6.52 2.22
N ASN A 100 -3.12 7.00 2.13
CA ASN A 100 -3.69 7.56 0.93
C ASN A 100 -4.02 9.02 1.22
N PRO A 101 -3.40 9.99 0.51
CA PRO A 101 -3.74 11.39 0.69
C PRO A 101 -5.21 11.64 0.35
N CYS A 102 -5.78 12.69 0.94
CA CYS A 102 -7.12 13.12 0.56
C CYS A 102 -7.10 13.64 -0.88
N PRO A 103 -8.08 13.24 -1.71
CA PRO A 103 -8.22 13.84 -3.04
C PRO A 103 -8.50 15.34 -2.88
N ALA A 104 -8.13 16.15 -3.87
CA ALA A 104 -8.34 17.59 -3.82
C ALA A 104 -9.83 17.96 -3.69
N ARG A 105 -10.71 17.13 -4.26
CA ARG A 105 -12.17 17.30 -4.24
C ARG A 105 -12.86 16.00 -3.82
N PRO A 106 -14.07 16.06 -3.23
CA PRO A 106 -14.87 14.87 -2.96
C PRO A 106 -15.09 14.03 -4.22
N VAL A 107 -14.90 12.72 -4.10
CA VAL A 107 -15.08 11.79 -5.22
C VAL A 107 -16.55 11.39 -5.33
N VAL A 108 -17.11 11.26 -6.54
CA VAL A 108 -18.46 10.72 -6.68
C VAL A 108 -18.43 9.22 -6.33
N CYS A 109 -19.13 8.86 -5.25
CA CYS A 109 -19.18 7.48 -4.80
C CYS A 109 -20.28 6.72 -5.53
N GLN A 110 -19.94 5.53 -6.05
CA GLN A 110 -20.92 4.62 -6.62
C GLN A 110 -21.98 4.25 -5.57
N ARG A 111 -23.22 4.07 -6.03
CA ARG A 111 -24.30 3.54 -5.20
C ARG A 111 -23.99 2.09 -4.86
N SER A 112 -24.19 1.73 -3.60
CA SER A 112 -23.92 0.39 -3.08
C SER A 112 -25.18 -0.20 -2.47
N PRO A 113 -25.42 -1.52 -2.60
CA PRO A 113 -26.57 -2.18 -2.00
C PRO A 113 -26.48 -2.19 -0.46
N PRO A 114 -27.59 -2.43 0.26
CA PRO A 114 -27.62 -2.43 1.73
C PRO A 114 -26.62 -3.38 2.40
N SER A 115 -26.27 -4.50 1.74
CA SER A 115 -25.28 -5.46 2.22
C SER A 115 -23.86 -4.88 2.32
N GLN A 116 -23.56 -3.81 1.58
CA GLN A 116 -22.26 -3.13 1.61
C GLN A 116 -22.23 -1.94 2.57
N HIS A 117 -23.35 -1.59 3.20
CA HIS A 117 -23.42 -0.50 4.16
C HIS A 117 -22.51 -0.79 5.36
N ILE A 118 -21.79 0.24 5.78
CA ILE A 118 -20.77 0.13 6.83
C ILE A 118 -21.18 0.93 8.06
N CYS A 119 -20.97 0.34 9.23
CA CYS A 119 -21.04 1.08 10.48
C CYS A 119 -19.71 1.76 10.75
N VAL A 120 -19.77 3.05 11.08
CA VAL A 120 -18.59 3.83 11.42
C VAL A 120 -18.80 4.53 12.76
N ARG A 121 -17.72 4.69 13.51
CA ARG A 121 -17.68 5.43 14.77
C ARG A 121 -16.70 6.59 14.68
N SER A 122 -17.01 7.66 15.39
CA SER A 122 -16.08 8.76 15.66
C SER A 122 -14.85 8.26 16.42
N ARG A 123 -13.74 9.00 16.31
CA ARG A 123 -12.48 8.62 16.97
C ARG A 123 -12.58 8.52 18.50
N ASN A 124 -13.43 9.34 19.12
CA ASN A 124 -13.71 9.31 20.56
C ASN A 124 -14.76 8.25 20.96
N SER A 125 -15.25 7.44 20.01
CA SER A 125 -16.24 6.38 20.21
C SER A 125 -17.62 6.84 20.71
N ARG A 126 -17.91 8.15 20.70
CA ARG A 126 -19.19 8.68 21.22
C ARG A 126 -20.29 8.57 20.19
N GLN A 127 -19.99 8.92 18.95
CA GLN A 127 -20.94 8.93 17.84
C GLN A 127 -20.71 7.78 16.87
N CYS A 128 -21.81 7.17 16.41
CA CYS A 128 -21.88 6.14 15.39
C CYS A 128 -22.86 6.57 14.28
N LYS A 129 -22.61 6.10 13.06
CA LYS A 129 -23.51 6.28 11.92
C LYS A 129 -23.26 5.24 10.84
N VAL A 130 -24.15 5.20 9.87
CA VAL A 130 -24.09 4.27 8.75
C VAL A 130 -23.73 5.03 7.48
N LEU A 131 -22.75 4.50 6.75
CA LEU A 131 -22.36 5.00 5.43
C LEU A 131 -22.55 3.90 4.40
N ALA A 132 -22.74 4.30 3.14
CA ALA A 132 -23.02 3.36 2.07
C ALA A 132 -21.80 2.46 1.80
N ASN A 133 -20.59 3.03 1.77
CA ASN A 133 -19.37 2.29 1.45
C ASN A 133 -18.08 3.03 1.88
N SER A 134 -16.91 2.45 1.55
CA SER A 134 -15.59 3.05 1.80
C SER A 134 -15.37 4.42 1.17
N CYS A 135 -15.94 4.66 -0.03
CA CYS A 135 -15.77 5.94 -0.71
C CYS A 135 -16.42 7.06 0.09
N GLN A 136 -17.65 6.86 0.56
CA GLN A 136 -18.33 7.85 1.41
C GLN A 136 -17.58 8.11 2.71
N LEU A 137 -17.03 7.06 3.34
CA LEU A 137 -16.19 7.21 4.52
C LEU A 137 -14.96 8.07 4.23
N ARG A 138 -14.25 7.81 3.13
CA ARG A 138 -13.08 8.59 2.72
C ARG A 138 -13.46 10.05 2.47
N ASN A 139 -14.53 10.31 1.72
CA ASN A 139 -15.00 11.67 1.46
C ASN A 139 -15.32 12.42 2.73
N GLN A 140 -16.04 11.79 3.67
CA GLN A 140 -16.34 12.45 4.94
C GLN A 140 -15.08 12.73 5.75
N ASN A 141 -14.17 11.77 5.87
CA ASN A 141 -12.92 12.00 6.60
C ASN A 141 -12.04 13.09 5.96
N CYS A 142 -12.11 13.25 4.64
CA CYS A 142 -11.31 14.25 3.93
C CYS A 142 -11.96 15.63 3.89
N HIS A 143 -13.28 15.71 3.75
CA HIS A 143 -13.96 16.95 3.37
C HIS A 143 -15.05 17.40 4.35
N SER A 144 -15.52 16.56 5.28
CA SER A 144 -16.54 17.01 6.24
C SER A 144 -15.95 17.91 7.32
N GLN A 145 -16.71 18.94 7.70
CA GLN A 145 -16.45 19.75 8.89
C GLN A 145 -17.59 19.55 9.90
N PRO A 146 -17.31 19.27 11.19
CA PRO A 146 -15.98 19.08 11.79
C PRO A 146 -15.30 17.75 11.39
N ARG A 147 -13.97 17.69 11.46
CA ARG A 147 -13.17 16.49 11.13
C ARG A 147 -13.26 15.42 12.23
N ASN A 148 -14.37 14.71 12.28
CA ASN A 148 -14.62 13.68 13.30
C ASN A 148 -13.82 12.37 13.11
N ASN A 149 -13.04 12.26 12.01
CA ASN A 149 -12.17 11.12 11.70
C ASN A 149 -12.84 9.77 12.00
N TRP A 150 -13.86 9.46 11.20
CA TRP A 150 -14.66 8.25 11.31
C TRP A 150 -13.83 7.00 11.03
N LEU A 151 -14.08 5.95 11.80
CA LEU A 151 -13.42 4.66 11.72
C LEU A 151 -14.48 3.58 11.52
N ARG A 152 -14.21 2.61 10.64
CA ARG A 152 -15.05 1.42 10.52
C ARG A 152 -15.16 0.70 11.87
N THR A 153 -16.35 0.21 12.18
CA THR A 153 -16.60 -0.55 13.40
C THR A 153 -17.65 -1.63 13.19
N ASP A 154 -17.89 -2.42 14.24
CA ASP A 154 -18.88 -3.50 14.23
C ASP A 154 -20.28 -2.94 13.96
N ARG A 155 -21.02 -3.58 13.04
CA ARG A 155 -22.40 -3.21 12.64
C ARG A 155 -23.32 -3.09 13.86
N ARG A 156 -23.12 -3.93 14.87
CA ARG A 156 -23.92 -3.96 16.11
C ARG A 156 -23.86 -2.63 16.87
N ARG A 157 -22.79 -1.85 16.74
CA ARG A 157 -22.67 -0.53 17.42
C ARG A 157 -23.60 0.53 16.83
N CYS A 158 -23.99 0.39 15.57
CA CYS A 158 -24.95 1.28 14.93
C CYS A 158 -26.40 0.88 15.22
N GLY A 159 -26.67 -0.30 15.78
CA GLY A 159 -28.02 -0.74 16.13
C GLY A 159 -28.97 -0.68 14.93
N ARG A 160 -30.07 0.08 15.10
CA ARG A 160 -31.13 0.27 14.10
C ARG A 160 -30.86 1.42 13.11
N LEU A 161 -29.70 2.08 13.19
CA LEU A 161 -29.38 3.17 12.28
C LEU A 161 -29.32 2.68 10.83
N GLN A 162 -29.83 3.52 9.94
CA GLN A 162 -29.88 3.34 8.49
C GLN A 162 -29.02 4.40 7.78
N LEU A 163 -28.86 4.20 6.48
CA LEU A 163 -28.14 5.15 5.64
C LEU A 163 -28.89 6.48 5.58
N GLY A 164 -28.20 7.60 5.81
CA GLY A 164 -28.81 8.94 5.81
C GLY A 164 -29.17 9.46 7.20
N ASP A 165 -29.26 8.57 8.20
CA ASP A 165 -29.50 8.98 9.58
C ASP A 165 -28.38 9.89 10.10
N LYS A 166 -28.78 10.88 10.90
CA LYS A 166 -27.83 11.73 11.62
C LYS A 166 -26.97 10.89 12.57
N PRO A 167 -25.73 11.30 12.88
CA PRO A 167 -24.90 10.57 13.82
C PRO A 167 -25.55 10.49 15.21
N GLN A 168 -25.62 9.29 15.78
CA GLN A 168 -26.22 9.02 17.10
C GLN A 168 -25.20 8.42 18.06
N GLY A 169 -25.56 8.29 19.34
CA GLY A 169 -24.73 7.60 20.33
C GLY A 169 -24.41 6.16 19.91
N CYS A 170 -23.14 5.75 20.01
CA CYS A 170 -22.75 4.37 19.74
C CYS A 170 -23.33 3.40 20.78
N LEU A 171 -23.93 2.28 20.34
CA LEU A 171 -24.30 1.20 21.25
C LEU A 171 -23.06 0.53 21.83
N ARG A 172 -23.14 0.16 23.11
CA ARG A 172 -22.11 -0.62 23.80
C ARG A 172 -22.19 -2.07 23.36
N VAL A 173 -21.19 -2.52 22.61
CA VAL A 173 -21.04 -3.93 22.22
C VAL A 173 -19.94 -4.52 23.08
N GLN A 174 -20.25 -5.59 23.83
CA GLN A 174 -19.24 -6.33 24.58
C GLN A 174 -18.25 -6.95 23.59
N VAL A 175 -16.97 -6.58 23.72
CA VAL A 175 -15.90 -7.21 22.96
C VAL A 175 -15.61 -8.52 23.66
N ARG A 176 -15.98 -9.66 23.05
CA ARG A 176 -15.53 -10.97 23.56
C ARG A 176 -14.00 -10.92 23.64
N PRO A 177 -13.39 -11.16 24.80
CA PRO A 177 -11.93 -11.18 24.89
C PRO A 177 -11.43 -12.28 23.96
N THR A 178 -10.63 -11.89 22.97
CA THR A 178 -9.90 -12.85 22.14
C THR A 178 -8.99 -13.61 23.10
N ARG A 179 -9.22 -14.93 23.29
CA ARG A 179 -8.34 -15.78 24.11
C ARG A 179 -6.93 -15.62 23.55
N ARG A 180 -6.09 -14.89 24.28
CA ARG A 180 -4.66 -14.78 24.00
C ARG A 180 -4.07 -16.13 24.36
N THR A 181 -3.77 -16.96 23.37
CA THR A 181 -3.05 -18.22 23.56
C THR A 181 -1.65 -17.85 24.06
N THR A 182 -1.49 -17.68 25.37
CA THR A 182 -0.17 -17.66 25.99
C THR A 182 0.33 -19.09 26.01
N THR A 183 1.08 -19.47 24.99
CA THR A 183 1.97 -20.63 25.03
C THR A 183 2.98 -20.36 26.13
N ARG A 184 2.70 -20.87 27.34
CA ARG A 184 3.59 -20.80 28.49
C ARG A 184 4.74 -21.74 28.18
N ARG A 185 5.85 -21.18 27.67
CA ARG A 185 7.10 -21.91 27.48
C ARG A 185 7.64 -22.24 28.88
N SER A 186 7.43 -23.46 29.34
CA SER A 186 8.06 -23.98 30.54
C SER A 186 9.56 -24.04 30.33
N THR A 187 10.29 -23.07 30.88
CA THR A 187 11.73 -23.16 31.10
C THR A 187 11.95 -24.05 32.31
N THR A 188 12.13 -25.35 32.09
CA THR A 188 12.62 -26.26 33.12
C THR A 188 14.11 -25.95 33.33
N GLY A 189 14.45 -25.45 34.52
CA GLY A 189 15.81 -25.12 34.91
C GLY A 189 16.69 -26.38 34.92
N ARG A 190 17.87 -26.26 34.32
CA ARG A 190 18.93 -27.28 34.34
C ARG A 190 19.65 -27.19 35.68
N THR A 191 19.34 -28.11 36.60
CA THR A 191 20.10 -28.27 37.84
C THR A 191 21.44 -28.91 37.51
N THR A 192 22.53 -28.16 37.65
CA THR A 192 23.90 -28.67 37.68
C THR A 192 24.20 -29.17 39.09
N THR A 193 24.21 -30.48 39.29
CA THR A 193 24.85 -31.10 40.45
C THR A 193 26.35 -31.20 40.18
N ARG A 194 27.13 -30.61 41.10
CA ARG A 194 28.59 -30.59 41.12
C ARG A 194 29.04 -31.71 42.07
N SER A 195 29.89 -32.59 41.57
CA SER A 195 30.48 -33.71 42.30
C SER A 195 31.40 -33.24 43.43
N ALA A 196 31.35 -33.96 44.55
CA ALA A 196 32.47 -34.24 45.44
C ALA A 196 32.24 -35.65 46.02
#